data_AF-A0A5Q0JXT5-F1
#
_entry.id   AF-A0A5Q0JXT5-F1
#
_cell.length_a   1.000
_cell.length_b   1.000
_cell.length_c   1.000
_cell.angle_alpha   90.00
_cell.angle_beta   90.00
_cell.angle_gamma   90.00
#
_symmetry.space_group_name_H-M   'P 1'
#
loop_
_entity.id
_entity.type
_entity.pdbx_description
1 polymer ?
#
loop_
_entity_poly.entity_id
_entity_poly.type
_entity_poly.pdbx_seq_one_letter_code
_entity_poly.pdbx_strand_id
1 'polypeptide(L)'
;MVKLQKSIDKRNALIKATIELVNNNGFHATPMSKIAKMAKVSPATIYLYFENKQDLVNQTYIEVKAKYTNYAFATYNETLSVKEGFETIWKRIADFKLKDCENALFLAQCDNTPIIDETCRQEGIKHLKPLLDLWDRGKEEGIIKPISNYILYAYAINPLSFLMISQNRKVFTLNKKHIEEAYQSAWNSIKVCK
;
A
#
# COMPACT_ATOMS: atom_id res chain seq x y z
N MET A 1 31.33 10.86 1.71
CA MET A 1 30.18 10.62 2.62
C MET A 1 29.13 11.74 2.54
N VAL A 2 29.45 13.01 2.82
CA VAL A 2 28.47 14.13 2.81
C VAL A 2 27.76 14.35 1.46
N LYS A 3 28.47 14.23 0.32
CA LYS A 3 27.86 14.39 -1.02
C LYS A 3 26.82 13.30 -1.34
N LEU A 4 27.06 12.07 -0.88
CA LEU A 4 26.14 10.94 -1.07
C LEU A 4 24.87 11.14 -0.24
N GLN A 5 25.01 11.55 1.03
CA GLN A 5 23.87 11.85 1.90
C GLN A 5 22.96 12.93 1.30
N LYS A 6 23.54 14.06 0.84
CA LYS A 6 22.78 15.13 0.17
C LYS A 6 22.03 14.63 -1.08
N SER A 7 22.57 13.63 -1.77
CA SER A 7 21.91 13.05 -2.94
C SER A 7 20.69 12.22 -2.54
N ILE A 8 20.83 11.40 -1.49
CA ILE A 8 19.75 10.60 -0.92
C ILE A 8 18.62 11.51 -0.40
N ASP A 9 18.97 12.56 0.34
CA ASP A 9 17.99 13.50 0.90
C ASP A 9 17.15 14.18 -0.19
N LYS A 10 17.77 14.54 -1.33
CA LYS A 10 17.07 15.11 -2.48
C LYS A 10 16.12 14.12 -3.14
N ARG A 11 16.55 12.87 -3.34
CA ARG A 11 15.70 11.81 -3.88
C ARG A 11 14.49 11.58 -2.97
N ASN A 12 14.71 11.49 -1.66
CA ASN A 12 13.64 11.30 -0.67
C ASN A 12 12.68 12.50 -0.64
N ALA A 13 13.19 13.73 -0.77
CA ALA A 13 12.35 14.92 -0.86
C ALA A 13 11.47 14.92 -2.12
N LEU A 14 11.99 14.45 -3.25
CA LEU A 14 11.25 14.29 -4.51
C LEU A 14 10.14 13.23 -4.41
N ILE A 15 10.42 12.10 -3.77
CA ILE A 15 9.43 11.04 -3.51
C ILE A 15 8.33 11.56 -2.59
N LYS A 16 8.70 12.21 -1.48
CA LYS A 16 7.73 12.81 -0.55
C LYS A 16 6.85 13.86 -1.24
N ALA A 17 7.45 14.75 -2.03
CA ALA A 17 6.70 15.76 -2.79
C ALA A 17 5.75 15.11 -3.81
N THR A 18 6.14 14.01 -4.45
CA THR A 18 5.28 13.25 -5.36
C THR A 18 4.06 12.69 -4.64
N ILE A 19 4.26 12.02 -3.50
CA ILE A 19 3.18 11.46 -2.67
C ILE A 19 2.20 12.55 -2.26
N GLU A 20 2.70 13.66 -1.72
CA GLU A 20 1.88 14.77 -1.24
C GLU A 20 1.08 15.43 -2.38
N LEU A 21 1.73 15.75 -3.51
CA LEU A 21 1.05 16.38 -4.64
C LEU A 21 0.03 15.45 -5.30
N VAL A 22 0.35 14.17 -5.46
CA VAL A 22 -0.60 13.19 -6.01
C VAL A 22 -1.81 13.05 -5.09
N ASN A 23 -1.61 12.95 -3.77
CA ASN A 23 -2.71 12.87 -2.80
C ASN A 23 -3.65 14.07 -2.83
N ASN A 24 -3.12 15.27 -3.05
CA ASN A 24 -3.91 16.50 -3.01
C ASN A 24 -4.46 16.94 -4.37
N ASN A 25 -3.78 16.59 -5.47
CA ASN A 25 -4.08 17.13 -6.80
C ASN A 25 -4.31 16.05 -7.86
N GLY A 26 -4.07 14.77 -7.53
CA GLY A 26 -4.06 13.67 -8.49
C GLY A 26 -2.82 13.67 -9.39
N PHE A 27 -2.68 12.63 -10.20
CA PHE A 27 -1.52 12.48 -11.09
C PHE A 27 -1.45 13.57 -12.14
N HIS A 28 -2.54 13.88 -12.86
CA HIS A 28 -2.51 14.82 -13.98
C HIS A 28 -2.05 16.23 -13.58
N ALA A 29 -2.51 16.77 -12.44
CA ALA A 29 -2.17 18.11 -11.96
C ALA A 29 -0.84 18.19 -11.17
N THR A 30 0.02 17.20 -11.35
CA THR A 30 1.33 17.06 -10.68
C THR A 30 2.45 16.93 -11.72
N PRO A 31 2.88 18.04 -12.37
CA PRO A 31 4.00 18.03 -13.31
C PRO A 31 5.36 18.00 -12.57
N MET A 32 6.41 17.52 -13.25
CA MET A 32 7.78 17.42 -12.71
C MET A 32 8.29 18.73 -12.10
N SER A 33 7.96 19.87 -12.71
CA SER A 33 8.33 21.21 -12.22
C SER A 33 7.70 21.55 -10.87
N LYS A 34 6.44 21.14 -10.64
CA LYS A 34 5.74 21.35 -9.36
C LYS A 34 6.33 20.47 -8.26
N ILE A 35 6.69 19.23 -8.60
CA ILE A 35 7.37 18.30 -7.69
C ILE A 35 8.75 18.86 -7.30
N ALA A 36 9.57 19.25 -8.28
CA ALA A 36 10.89 19.82 -8.02
C ALA A 36 10.81 21.07 -7.13
N LYS A 37 9.86 21.97 -7.42
CA LYS A 37 9.60 23.16 -6.60
C LYS A 37 9.24 22.80 -5.16
N MET A 38 8.33 21.85 -4.95
CA MET A 38 7.93 21.42 -3.61
C MET A 38 9.07 20.75 -2.85
N ALA A 39 9.86 19.92 -3.52
CA ALA A 39 11.06 19.28 -2.97
C ALA A 39 12.23 20.25 -2.76
N LYS A 40 12.08 21.54 -3.10
CA LYS A 40 13.12 22.58 -3.02
C LYS A 40 14.39 22.23 -3.79
N VAL A 41 14.23 21.60 -4.96
CA VAL A 41 15.31 21.29 -5.90
C VAL A 41 15.09 22.01 -7.23
N SER A 42 16.15 22.21 -8.02
CA SER A 42 16.00 22.81 -9.35
C SER A 42 15.29 21.85 -10.32
N PRO A 43 14.58 22.36 -11.34
CA PRO A 43 13.99 21.52 -12.39
C PRO A 43 15.01 20.61 -13.08
N ALA A 44 16.26 21.02 -13.23
CA ALA A 44 17.31 20.15 -13.78
C ALA A 44 17.68 19.01 -12.81
N THR A 45 17.62 19.24 -11.50
CA THR A 45 18.02 18.26 -10.48
C THR A 45 17.09 17.05 -10.45
N ILE A 46 15.77 17.22 -10.63
CA ILE A 46 14.83 16.09 -10.62
C ILE A 46 15.14 15.09 -11.74
N TYR A 47 15.56 15.56 -12.91
CA TYR A 47 15.94 14.71 -14.04
C TYR A 47 17.29 13.98 -13.87
N LEU A 48 18.06 14.32 -12.83
CA LEU A 48 19.24 13.51 -12.45
C LEU A 48 18.85 12.24 -11.66
N TYR A 49 17.62 12.20 -11.11
CA TYR A 49 17.13 11.07 -10.31
C TYR A 49 16.08 10.25 -11.03
N PHE A 50 15.26 10.90 -11.87
CA PHE A 50 14.13 10.29 -12.54
C PHE A 50 14.07 10.74 -13.99
N GLU A 51 14.03 9.80 -14.92
CA GLU A 51 14.11 10.10 -16.36
C GLU A 51 12.93 10.96 -16.82
N ASN A 52 11.76 10.67 -16.28
CA ASN A 52 10.52 11.35 -16.59
C ASN A 52 9.50 11.14 -15.45
N LYS A 53 8.27 11.64 -15.64
CA LYS A 53 7.21 11.52 -14.63
C LYS A 53 6.76 10.07 -14.40
N GLN A 54 6.75 9.25 -15.45
CA GLN A 54 6.35 7.85 -15.36
C GLN A 54 7.32 7.07 -14.48
N ASP A 55 8.63 7.22 -14.74
CA ASP A 55 9.70 6.64 -13.93
C ASP A 55 9.62 7.08 -12.45
N LEU A 56 9.46 8.38 -12.19
CA LEU A 56 9.27 8.88 -10.81
C LEU A 56 8.08 8.24 -10.09
N VAL A 57 6.93 8.14 -10.76
CA VAL A 57 5.71 7.57 -10.18
C VAL A 57 5.88 6.07 -9.93
N ASN A 58 6.46 5.33 -10.87
CA ASN A 58 6.75 3.91 -10.73
C ASN A 58 7.72 3.62 -9.57
N GLN A 59 8.84 4.34 -9.49
CA GLN A 59 9.80 4.19 -8.40
C GLN A 59 9.19 4.55 -7.05
N THR A 60 8.39 5.62 -7.00
CA THR A 60 7.64 6.00 -5.79
C THR A 60 6.69 4.87 -5.40
N TYR A 61 5.96 4.28 -6.34
CA TYR A 61 5.06 3.15 -6.10
C TYR A 61 5.81 1.94 -5.52
N ILE A 62 6.90 1.51 -6.14
CA ILE A 62 7.69 0.36 -5.66
C ILE A 62 8.20 0.61 -4.24
N GLU A 63 8.75 1.79 -3.96
CA GLU A 63 9.28 2.13 -2.64
C GLU A 63 8.19 2.14 -1.56
N VAL A 64 7.04 2.76 -1.86
CA VAL A 64 5.90 2.79 -0.94
C VAL A 64 5.33 1.39 -0.75
N LYS A 65 5.27 0.57 -1.81
CA LYS A 65 4.76 -0.80 -1.73
C LYS A 65 5.67 -1.70 -0.90
N ALA A 66 6.99 -1.60 -1.08
CA ALA A 66 7.97 -2.29 -0.25
C ALA A 66 7.85 -1.89 1.23
N LYS A 67 7.72 -0.59 1.53
CA LYS A 67 7.50 -0.10 2.90
C LYS A 67 6.21 -0.69 3.50
N TYR A 68 5.12 -0.68 2.74
CA TYR A 68 3.84 -1.24 3.13
C TYR A 68 3.94 -2.74 3.44
N THR A 69 4.53 -3.53 2.55
CA THR A 69 4.59 -4.99 2.72
C THR A 69 5.58 -5.42 3.78
N ASN A 70 6.74 -4.75 3.87
CA ASN A 70 7.69 -4.99 4.95
C ASN A 70 7.01 -4.74 6.30
N TYR A 71 6.21 -3.68 6.41
CA TYR A 71 5.41 -3.48 7.60
C TYR A 71 4.33 -4.55 7.78
N ALA A 72 3.51 -4.83 6.77
CA ALA A 72 2.38 -5.75 6.88
C ALA A 72 2.79 -7.16 7.31
N PHE A 73 3.96 -7.64 6.86
CA PHE A 73 4.40 -9.02 7.07
C PHE A 73 5.49 -9.18 8.15
N ALA A 74 6.00 -8.11 8.76
CA ALA A 74 7.12 -8.17 9.71
C ALA A 74 6.93 -9.13 10.91
N THR A 75 5.69 -9.40 11.32
CA THR A 75 5.41 -10.31 12.45
C THR A 75 4.61 -11.54 12.04
N TYR A 76 4.47 -11.79 10.75
CA TYR A 76 3.90 -13.03 10.24
C TYR A 76 4.98 -14.12 10.24
N ASN A 77 4.58 -15.34 10.60
CA ASN A 77 5.39 -16.53 10.44
C ASN A 77 4.49 -17.69 9.98
N GLU A 78 5.07 -18.67 9.29
CA GLU A 78 4.32 -19.77 8.67
C GLU A 78 3.81 -20.80 9.68
N THR A 79 4.28 -20.79 10.92
CA THR A 79 3.85 -21.75 11.95
C THR A 79 2.51 -21.36 12.61
N LEU A 80 2.03 -20.15 12.39
CA LEU A 80 0.69 -19.73 12.82
C LEU A 80 -0.40 -20.53 12.11
N SER A 81 -1.53 -20.75 12.80
CA SER A 81 -2.73 -21.25 12.12
C SER A 81 -3.20 -20.25 11.05
N VAL A 82 -3.96 -20.72 10.06
CA VAL A 82 -4.47 -19.87 8.97
C VAL A 82 -5.24 -18.65 9.50
N LYS A 83 -6.06 -18.84 10.54
CA LYS A 83 -6.83 -17.76 11.15
C LYS A 83 -5.94 -16.74 11.87
N GLU A 84 -5.00 -17.20 12.69
CA GLU A 84 -4.08 -16.32 13.44
C GLU A 84 -3.14 -15.57 12.50
N GLY A 85 -2.63 -16.25 11.46
CA GLY A 85 -1.83 -15.66 10.41
C GLY A 85 -2.60 -14.56 9.68
N PHE A 86 -3.85 -14.82 9.30
CA PHE A 86 -4.69 -13.84 8.63
C PHE A 86 -5.01 -12.66 9.53
N GLU A 87 -5.34 -12.89 10.80
CA GLU A 87 -5.56 -11.84 11.79
C GLU A 87 -4.34 -10.93 11.94
N THR A 88 -3.16 -11.54 12.08
CA THR A 88 -1.89 -10.83 12.22
C THR A 88 -1.63 -9.94 11.01
N ILE A 89 -1.70 -10.50 9.81
CA ILE A 89 -1.48 -9.74 8.56
C ILE A 89 -2.53 -8.63 8.42
N TRP A 90 -3.81 -8.96 8.61
CA TRP A 90 -4.91 -8.02 8.42
C TRP A 90 -4.82 -6.83 9.36
N LYS A 91 -4.56 -7.08 10.66
CA LYS A 91 -4.42 -6.01 11.66
C LYS A 91 -3.21 -5.13 11.38
N ARG A 92 -2.11 -5.66 10.84
CA ARG A 92 -0.94 -4.87 10.43
C ARG A 92 -1.18 -4.03 9.19
N ILE A 93 -1.95 -4.55 8.22
CA ILE A 93 -2.39 -3.77 7.07
C ILE A 93 -3.27 -2.61 7.53
N ALA A 94 -4.23 -2.87 8.42
CA ALA A 94 -5.08 -1.84 8.99
C ALA A 94 -4.26 -0.79 9.74
N ASP A 95 -3.34 -1.21 10.61
CA ASP A 95 -2.47 -0.31 11.36
C ASP A 95 -1.57 0.56 10.46
N PHE A 96 -0.97 0.00 9.40
CA PHE A 96 -0.21 0.78 8.42
C PHE A 96 -1.07 1.88 7.79
N LYS A 97 -2.28 1.55 7.34
CA LYS A 97 -3.20 2.50 6.70
C LYS A 97 -3.60 3.64 7.63
N LEU A 98 -3.61 3.43 8.94
CA LEU A 98 -3.94 4.44 9.94
C LEU A 98 -2.73 5.28 10.34
N LYS A 99 -1.55 4.64 10.50
CA LYS A 99 -0.32 5.29 10.94
C LYS A 99 0.37 6.07 9.81
N ASP A 100 0.28 5.58 8.58
CA ASP A 100 0.96 6.14 7.41
C ASP A 100 -0.04 6.41 6.27
N CYS A 101 -0.99 7.29 6.58
CA CYS A 101 -2.13 7.57 5.72
C CYS A 101 -1.70 8.15 4.35
N GLU A 102 -0.65 8.98 4.29
CA GLU A 102 -0.15 9.55 3.04
C GLU A 102 0.30 8.46 2.05
N ASN A 103 1.12 7.52 2.52
CA ASN A 103 1.58 6.40 1.70
C ASN A 103 0.42 5.47 1.31
N ALA A 104 -0.49 5.21 2.25
CA ALA A 104 -1.65 4.37 1.99
C ALA A 104 -2.64 4.99 0.97
N LEU A 105 -2.85 6.31 1.02
CA LEU A 105 -3.65 7.05 0.04
C LEU A 105 -2.98 7.07 -1.34
N PHE A 106 -1.66 7.23 -1.38
CA PHE A 106 -0.92 7.19 -2.64
C PHE A 106 -1.07 5.83 -3.33
N LEU A 107 -0.88 4.73 -2.59
CA LEU A 107 -1.13 3.38 -3.11
C LEU A 107 -2.57 3.19 -3.58
N ALA A 108 -3.56 3.70 -2.84
CA ALA A 108 -4.95 3.63 -3.26
C ALA A 108 -5.21 4.36 -4.59
N GLN A 109 -4.53 5.49 -4.85
CA GLN A 109 -4.64 6.17 -6.14
C GLN A 109 -3.94 5.40 -7.27
N CYS A 110 -2.78 4.79 -6.99
CA CYS A 110 -2.11 3.91 -7.94
C CYS A 110 -2.99 2.71 -8.33
N ASP A 111 -3.62 2.05 -7.36
CA ASP A 111 -4.44 0.86 -7.56
C ASP A 111 -5.73 1.16 -8.39
N ASN A 112 -6.19 2.42 -8.41
CA ASN A 112 -7.42 2.84 -9.10
C ASN A 112 -7.18 3.60 -10.42
N THR A 113 -5.94 3.69 -10.89
CA THR A 113 -5.60 4.39 -12.14
C THR A 113 -4.63 3.57 -12.99
N PRO A 114 -4.63 3.72 -14.33
CA PRO A 114 -3.69 2.99 -15.20
C PRO A 114 -2.27 3.56 -15.17
N ILE A 115 -1.92 4.38 -14.17
CA ILE A 115 -0.68 5.18 -14.15
C ILE A 115 0.58 4.35 -13.87
N ILE A 116 0.47 3.20 -13.22
CA ILE A 116 1.63 2.36 -12.92
C ILE A 116 1.91 1.46 -14.12
N ASP A 117 3.18 1.22 -14.44
CA ASP A 117 3.50 0.26 -15.50
C ASP A 117 3.22 -1.18 -15.06
N GLU A 118 2.93 -2.06 -16.02
CA GLU A 118 2.56 -3.44 -15.72
C GLU A 118 3.69 -4.22 -15.03
N THR A 119 4.94 -3.98 -15.42
CA THR A 119 6.12 -4.57 -14.79
C THR A 119 6.22 -4.17 -13.31
N CYS A 120 6.01 -2.89 -13.00
CA CYS A 120 6.01 -2.38 -11.63
C CYS A 120 4.81 -2.92 -10.82
N ARG A 121 3.63 -3.05 -11.43
CA ARG A 121 2.47 -3.70 -10.79
C ARG A 121 2.80 -5.14 -10.40
N GLN A 122 3.38 -5.92 -11.31
CA GLN A 122 3.78 -7.31 -11.06
C GLN A 122 4.82 -7.40 -9.94
N GLU A 123 5.80 -6.49 -9.92
CA GLU A 123 6.75 -6.39 -8.80
C GLU A 123 6.04 -6.11 -7.47
N GLY A 124 5.09 -5.18 -7.45
CA GLY A 124 4.24 -4.91 -6.28
C GLY A 124 3.47 -6.13 -5.78
N ILE A 125 2.98 -6.98 -6.69
CA ILE A 125 2.27 -8.22 -6.35
C ILE A 125 3.20 -9.24 -5.68
N LYS A 126 4.47 -9.34 -6.10
CA LYS A 126 5.44 -10.26 -5.47
C LYS A 126 5.57 -10.00 -3.97
N HIS A 127 5.43 -8.75 -3.55
CA HIS A 127 5.49 -8.40 -2.14
C HIS A 127 4.27 -8.88 -1.32
N LEU A 128 3.16 -9.26 -1.97
CA LEU A 128 1.99 -9.84 -1.31
C LEU A 128 2.08 -11.35 -1.10
N LYS A 129 3.17 -12.00 -1.54
CA LYS A 129 3.35 -13.45 -1.50
C LYS A 129 2.98 -14.10 -0.15
N PRO A 130 3.36 -13.57 1.03
CA PRO A 130 3.00 -14.19 2.30
C PRO A 130 1.49 -14.31 2.54
N LEU A 131 0.69 -13.33 2.09
CA LEU A 131 -0.76 -13.39 2.16
C LEU A 131 -1.34 -14.39 1.17
N LEU A 132 -0.78 -14.45 -0.05
CA LEU A 132 -1.21 -15.39 -1.08
C LEU A 132 -0.94 -16.84 -0.66
N ASP A 133 0.27 -17.12 -0.15
CA ASP A 133 0.65 -18.43 0.36
C ASP A 133 -0.25 -18.87 1.53
N LEU A 134 -0.56 -17.94 2.46
CA LEU A 134 -1.48 -18.19 3.56
C LEU A 134 -2.89 -18.56 3.06
N TRP A 135 -3.37 -17.85 2.02
CA TRP A 135 -4.67 -18.15 1.43
C TRP A 135 -4.69 -19.49 0.71
N ASP A 136 -3.64 -19.81 -0.03
CA ASP A 136 -3.54 -21.08 -0.74
C ASP A 136 -3.49 -22.26 0.24
N ARG A 137 -2.68 -22.17 1.30
CA ARG A 137 -2.70 -23.12 2.41
C ARG A 137 -4.08 -23.22 3.07
N GLY A 138 -4.73 -22.09 3.32
CA GLY A 138 -6.07 -22.08 3.90
C GLY A 138 -7.14 -22.76 3.03
N LYS A 139 -6.99 -22.74 1.70
CA LYS A 139 -7.87 -23.47 0.78
C LYS A 139 -7.59 -24.98 0.83
N GLU A 140 -6.31 -25.37 0.86
CA GLU A 140 -5.90 -26.78 1.02
C GLU A 140 -6.39 -27.38 2.34
N GLU A 141 -6.32 -26.61 3.43
CA GLU A 141 -6.83 -27.00 4.75
C GLU A 141 -8.37 -26.95 4.86
N GLY A 142 -9.09 -26.48 3.84
CA GLY A 142 -10.55 -26.35 3.85
C GLY A 142 -11.08 -25.26 4.79
N ILE A 143 -10.22 -24.32 5.20
CA ILE A 143 -10.55 -23.21 6.11
C ILE A 143 -11.02 -21.98 5.33
N ILE A 144 -10.40 -21.71 4.18
CA ILE A 144 -10.70 -20.58 3.29
C ILE A 144 -11.47 -21.09 2.07
N LYS A 145 -12.44 -20.29 1.61
CA LYS A 145 -13.25 -20.60 0.42
C LYS A 145 -12.34 -20.85 -0.80
N PRO A 146 -12.59 -21.90 -1.61
CA PRO A 146 -11.80 -22.21 -2.80
C PRO A 146 -12.19 -21.30 -3.98
N ILE A 147 -12.00 -19.99 -3.79
CA ILE A 147 -12.30 -18.95 -4.78
C ILE A 147 -11.04 -18.16 -5.13
N SER A 148 -11.13 -17.35 -6.18
CA SER A 148 -10.01 -16.54 -6.67
C SER A 148 -9.42 -15.63 -5.58
N ASN A 149 -8.09 -15.54 -5.51
CA ASN A 149 -7.38 -14.61 -4.61
C ASN A 149 -7.77 -13.15 -4.84
N TYR A 150 -8.16 -12.79 -6.07
CA TYR A 150 -8.70 -11.46 -6.37
C TYR A 150 -10.02 -11.20 -5.64
N ILE A 151 -10.90 -12.21 -5.57
CA ILE A 151 -12.17 -12.11 -4.85
C ILE A 151 -11.90 -12.05 -3.34
N LEU A 152 -11.00 -12.90 -2.83
CA LEU A 152 -10.59 -12.84 -1.42
C LEU A 152 -10.07 -11.44 -1.07
N TYR A 153 -9.18 -10.87 -1.88
CA TYR A 153 -8.63 -9.53 -1.67
C TYR A 153 -9.70 -8.43 -1.71
N ALA A 154 -10.62 -8.51 -2.68
CA ALA A 154 -11.69 -7.54 -2.83
C ALA A 154 -12.61 -7.45 -1.60
N TYR A 155 -12.87 -8.57 -0.90
CA TYR A 155 -13.78 -8.62 0.24
C TYR A 155 -13.09 -8.60 1.62
N ALA A 156 -11.84 -9.06 1.72
CA ALA A 156 -11.11 -9.06 2.98
C ALA A 156 -10.20 -7.85 3.17
N ILE A 157 -9.54 -7.37 2.11
CA ILE A 157 -8.48 -6.34 2.24
C ILE A 157 -8.94 -4.98 1.72
N ASN A 158 -9.56 -4.93 0.55
CA ASN A 158 -9.95 -3.67 -0.09
C ASN A 158 -10.90 -2.78 0.76
N PRO A 159 -11.84 -3.30 1.56
CA PRO A 159 -12.71 -2.47 2.40
C PRO A 159 -11.96 -1.56 3.38
N LEU A 160 -10.73 -1.93 3.79
CA LEU A 160 -9.88 -1.06 4.61
C LEU A 160 -9.55 0.27 3.93
N SER A 161 -9.44 0.30 2.59
CA SER A 161 -9.20 1.53 1.85
C SER A 161 -10.38 2.50 1.97
N PHE A 162 -11.61 2.00 1.93
CA PHE A 162 -12.81 2.80 2.16
C PHE A 162 -12.86 3.38 3.58
N LEU A 163 -12.60 2.54 4.60
CA LEU A 163 -12.59 2.97 6.00
C LEU A 163 -11.51 4.02 6.26
N MET A 164 -10.30 3.82 5.71
CA MET A 164 -9.20 4.78 5.78
C MET A 164 -9.57 6.13 5.15
N ILE A 165 -10.15 6.14 3.94
CA ILE A 165 -10.58 7.38 3.28
C ILE A 165 -11.65 8.09 4.11
N SER A 166 -12.60 7.34 4.67
CA SER A 166 -13.66 7.87 5.53
C SER A 166 -13.10 8.52 6.80
N GLN A 167 -12.05 7.93 7.38
CA GLN A 167 -11.30 8.52 8.48
C GLN A 167 -10.52 9.76 8.08
N ASN A 168 -9.81 9.74 6.96
CA ASN A 168 -9.06 10.91 6.48
C ASN A 168 -9.99 12.11 6.22
N ARG A 169 -11.21 11.85 5.73
CA ARG A 169 -12.25 12.86 5.54
C ARG A 169 -12.95 13.30 6.83
N LYS A 170 -12.60 12.71 7.98
CA LYS A 170 -13.23 12.94 9.29
C LYS A 170 -14.73 12.66 9.33
N VAL A 171 -15.23 11.82 8.41
CA VAL A 171 -16.64 11.39 8.36
C VAL A 171 -16.89 10.22 9.32
N PHE A 172 -15.86 9.41 9.57
CA PHE A 172 -15.93 8.26 10.46
C PHE A 172 -14.60 8.06 11.19
N THR A 173 -14.60 7.97 12.52
CA THR A 173 -13.38 7.73 13.30
C THR A 173 -13.29 6.26 13.69
N LEU A 174 -12.25 5.56 13.21
CA LEU A 174 -12.00 4.18 13.60
C LEU A 174 -11.49 4.16 15.05
N ASN A 175 -12.13 3.35 15.87
CA ASN A 175 -11.65 3.00 17.20
C ASN A 175 -11.31 1.50 17.23
N LYS A 176 -10.78 1.02 18.35
CA LYS A 176 -10.39 -0.39 18.50
C LYS A 176 -11.55 -1.36 18.24
N LYS A 177 -12.78 -1.01 18.64
CA LYS A 177 -13.98 -1.81 18.41
C LYS A 177 -14.30 -1.91 16.91
N HIS A 178 -14.29 -0.79 16.20
CA HIS A 178 -14.54 -0.76 14.74
C HIS A 178 -13.49 -1.56 13.96
N ILE A 179 -12.22 -1.55 14.39
CA ILE A 179 -11.16 -2.36 13.77
C ILE A 179 -11.41 -3.85 13.99
N GLU A 180 -11.83 -4.24 15.19
CA GLU A 180 -12.18 -5.64 15.46
C GLU A 180 -13.41 -6.09 14.67
N GLU A 181 -14.47 -5.27 14.61
CA GLU A 181 -15.65 -5.55 13.78
C GLU A 181 -15.29 -5.71 12.30
N ALA A 182 -14.46 -4.82 11.77
CA ALA A 182 -13.99 -4.90 10.39
C ALA A 182 -13.12 -6.14 10.13
N TYR A 183 -12.26 -6.54 11.09
CA TYR A 183 -11.52 -7.80 11.00
C TYR A 183 -12.47 -9.00 10.96
N GLN A 184 -13.45 -9.07 11.86
CA GLN A 184 -14.42 -10.16 11.88
C GLN A 184 -15.22 -10.23 10.59
N SER A 185 -15.65 -9.09 10.04
CA SER A 185 -16.31 -9.04 8.72
C SER A 185 -15.40 -9.55 7.60
N ALA A 186 -14.12 -9.16 7.59
CA ALA A 186 -13.15 -9.63 6.62
C ALA A 186 -12.88 -11.14 6.74
N TRP A 187 -12.77 -11.67 7.95
CA TRP A 187 -12.58 -13.11 8.17
C TRP A 187 -13.81 -13.91 7.75
N ASN A 188 -15.01 -13.44 8.12
CA ASN A 188 -16.27 -14.08 7.76
C ASN A 188 -16.53 -14.08 6.25
N SER A 189 -16.01 -13.09 5.51
CA SER A 189 -16.18 -13.04 4.06
C SER A 189 -15.36 -14.11 3.33
N ILE A 190 -14.24 -14.57 3.90
CA ILE A 190 -13.32 -15.52 3.25
C ILE A 190 -13.35 -16.94 3.81
N LYS A 191 -13.71 -17.14 5.08
CA LYS A 191 -13.74 -18.47 5.70
C LYS A 191 -14.87 -19.34 5.14
N VAL A 192 -14.70 -20.66 5.11
CA VAL A 192 -15.77 -21.59 4.79
C VAL A 192 -16.88 -21.49 5.85
N CYS A 193 -18.14 -21.45 5.41
CA CYS A 193 -19.29 -21.60 6.30
C CYS A 193 -19.47 -23.09 6.59
N LYS A 194 -19.43 -23.46 7.87
CA LYS A 194 -19.92 -24.75 8.33
C LYS A 194 -21.42 -24.66 8.56
#